data_AF-A0A7I0J4V7-F1
#
_entry.id   AF-A0A7I0J4V7-F1
#
_cell.length_a   1.000
_cell.length_b   1.000
_cell.length_c   1.000
_cell.angle_alpha   90.00
_cell.angle_beta   90.00
_cell.angle_gamma   90.00
#
_symmetry.space_group_name_H-M   'P 1'
#
loop_
_entity.id
_entity.type
_entity.pdbx_description
1 polymer ?
#
loop_
_entity_poly.entity_id
_entity_poly.type
_entity_poly.pdbx_seq_one_letter_code
_entity_poly.pdbx_strand_id
1 'polypeptide(L)'
;THVVDPIDPVKITRLRIQNSGPVPARLRVYAYAEWVLGGHRSRTAATIVPSRDGATGALLAQNPYGLDFSERVAFLAADTGVHSVTTDRAEFLGRHGSSE
;
A
#
# COMPACT_ATOMS: atom_id res chain seq x y z
N THR A 1 -13.51 6.25 6.27
CA THR A 1 -13.65 7.44 5.40
C THR A 1 -12.40 7.59 4.57
N HIS A 2 -12.50 8.02 3.31
CA HIS A 2 -11.35 8.42 2.50
C HIS A 2 -11.46 9.89 2.10
N VAL A 3 -10.33 10.57 1.97
CA VAL A 3 -10.25 11.94 1.43
C VAL A 3 -8.96 12.04 0.60
N VAL A 4 -8.98 12.90 -0.41
CA VAL A 4 -7.80 13.26 -1.20
C VAL A 4 -7.50 14.71 -0.92
N ASP A 5 -6.25 15.02 -0.60
CA ASP A 5 -5.84 16.41 -0.40
C ASP A 5 -5.85 17.16 -1.76
N PRO A 6 -6.41 18.37 -1.84
CA PRO A 6 -6.48 19.11 -3.10
C PRO A 6 -5.13 19.67 -3.57
N ILE A 7 -4.13 19.77 -2.68
CA ILE A 7 -2.81 20.35 -2.97
C ILE A 7 -1.76 19.25 -2.94
N ASP A 8 -1.72 18.48 -1.85
CA ASP A 8 -0.74 17.43 -1.66
C ASP A 8 -1.18 16.15 -2.38
N PRO A 9 -0.28 15.41 -3.05
CA PRO A 9 -0.62 14.20 -3.81
C PRO A 9 -0.83 12.99 -2.87
N VAL A 10 -1.74 13.12 -1.92
CA VAL A 10 -2.00 12.14 -0.87
C VAL A 10 -3.48 11.83 -0.74
N LYS A 11 -3.78 10.54 -0.59
CA LYS A 11 -5.09 10.04 -0.18
C LYS A 11 -5.00 9.53 1.24
N ILE A 12 -5.83 10.06 2.12
CA ILE A 12 -5.91 9.65 3.52
C ILE A 12 -7.12 8.75 3.71
N THR A 13 -6.90 7.58 4.31
CA THR A 13 -7.97 6.65 4.69
C THR A 13 -8.00 6.50 6.19
N ARG A 14 -9.16 6.76 6.81
CA ARG A 14 -9.41 6.54 8.23
C ARG A 14 -10.31 5.33 8.44
N LEU A 15 -9.80 4.35 9.18
CA LEU A 15 -10.54 3.17 9.62
C LEU A 15 -10.89 3.31 11.10
N ARG A 16 -12.16 3.11 11.45
CA ARG A 16 -12.64 3.05 12.83
C ARG A 16 -13.29 1.69 13.05
N ILE A 17 -12.82 0.95 14.03
CA ILE A 17 -13.37 -0.36 14.41
C ILE A 17 -13.97 -0.23 15.80
N GLN A 18 -15.20 -0.73 15.97
CA GLN A 18 -15.87 -0.82 17.26
C GLN A 18 -16.36 -2.25 17.46
N ASN A 19 -15.95 -2.86 18.57
CA ASN A 19 -16.52 -4.13 19.01
C ASN A 19 -17.67 -3.84 19.98
N SER A 20 -18.90 -4.05 19.55
CA SER A 20 -20.10 -3.89 20.38
C SER A 20 -20.55 -5.19 21.06
N GLY A 21 -19.80 -6.29 20.87
CA GLY A 21 -20.09 -7.57 21.47
C GLY A 21 -19.60 -7.67 22.92
N PRO A 22 -20.11 -8.65 23.70
CA PRO A 22 -19.73 -8.85 25.09
C PRO A 22 -18.35 -9.50 25.28
N VAL A 23 -17.71 -9.96 24.19
CA VAL A 23 -16.43 -10.71 24.22
C VAL A 23 -15.33 -9.91 23.50
N PRO A 24 -14.08 -9.91 24.00
CA PRO A 24 -12.95 -9.28 23.31
C PRO A 24 -12.70 -9.85 21.90
N ALA A 25 -12.43 -8.97 20.94
CA ALA A 25 -12.06 -9.33 19.58
C ALA A 25 -10.57 -9.09 19.34
N ARG A 26 -9.87 -10.08 18.77
CA ARG A 26 -8.48 -9.95 18.33
C ARG A 26 -8.46 -9.81 16.81
N LEU A 27 -8.08 -8.64 16.32
CA LEU A 27 -8.11 -8.32 14.89
C LEU A 27 -6.70 -8.07 14.36
N ARG A 28 -6.49 -8.40 13.08
CA ARG A 28 -5.37 -7.92 12.29
C ARG A 28 -5.93 -7.13 11.12
N VAL A 29 -5.36 -5.96 10.88
CA VAL A 29 -5.76 -5.07 9.79
C VAL A 29 -4.61 -5.02 8.81
N TYR A 30 -4.94 -5.18 7.53
CA TYR A 30 -3.97 -5.06 6.45
C TYR A 30 -4.44 -3.96 5.50
N ALA A 31 -3.53 -3.05 5.16
CA ALA A 31 -3.71 -2.12 4.06
C ALA A 31 -3.11 -2.76 2.79
N TYR A 32 -3.86 -2.72 1.70
CA TYR A 32 -3.45 -3.27 0.41
C TYR A 32 -3.50 -2.19 -0.65
N ALA A 33 -2.44 -2.10 -1.46
CA ALA A 33 -2.37 -1.21 -2.61
C ALA A 33 -1.65 -1.93 -3.75
N GLU A 34 -2.21 -1.86 -4.95
CA GLU A 34 -1.53 -2.30 -6.18
C GLU A 34 -0.93 -1.10 -6.91
N TRP A 35 0.40 -1.04 -6.95
CA TRP A 35 1.12 0.00 -7.66
C TRP A 35 1.16 -0.28 -9.15
N VAL A 36 0.74 0.70 -9.96
CA VAL A 36 0.87 0.62 -11.43
C VAL A 36 2.13 1.35 -11.90
N LEU A 37 2.41 2.56 -11.42
CA LEU A 37 3.60 3.36 -11.77
C LEU A 37 3.92 3.38 -13.29
N GLY A 38 2.89 3.67 -14.09
CA GLY A 38 2.94 3.76 -15.55
C GLY A 38 1.53 3.58 -16.13
N GLY A 39 1.45 3.31 -17.45
CA GLY A 39 0.15 3.19 -18.14
C GLY A 39 -0.61 1.89 -17.87
N HIS A 40 0.09 0.76 -17.67
CA HIS A 40 -0.53 -0.54 -17.47
C HIS A 40 0.26 -1.43 -16.53
N ARG A 41 -0.43 -2.03 -15.56
CA ARG A 41 0.14 -2.95 -14.56
C ARG A 41 0.90 -4.11 -15.19
N SER A 42 0.37 -4.71 -16.25
CA SER A 42 0.99 -5.85 -16.93
C SER A 42 2.38 -5.54 -17.50
N ARG A 43 2.67 -4.26 -17.76
CA ARG A 43 3.95 -3.81 -18.31
C ARG A 43 4.94 -3.35 -17.23
N THR A 44 4.44 -2.90 -16.09
CA THR A 44 5.24 -2.26 -15.05
C THR A 44 5.47 -3.12 -13.82
N ALA A 45 4.62 -4.11 -13.56
CA ALA A 45 4.69 -4.91 -12.31
C ALA A 45 6.07 -5.52 -12.05
N ALA A 46 6.79 -5.94 -13.11
CA ALA A 46 8.12 -6.53 -12.99
C ALA A 46 9.25 -5.50 -12.77
N THR A 47 8.98 -4.22 -12.97
CA THR A 47 9.99 -3.14 -12.92
C THR A 47 9.84 -2.24 -11.70
N ILE A 48 8.78 -2.45 -10.91
CA ILE A 48 8.57 -1.71 -9.67
C ILE A 48 9.53 -2.21 -8.60
N VAL A 49 10.31 -1.30 -8.06
CA VAL A 49 11.26 -1.54 -6.98
C VAL A 49 10.64 -1.03 -5.68
N PRO A 50 10.28 -1.92 -4.75
CA PRO A 50 9.80 -1.51 -3.44
C PRO A 50 10.97 -1.24 -2.48
N SER A 51 10.76 -0.35 -1.53
CA SER A 51 11.67 -0.15 -0.40
C SER A 51 10.88 0.25 0.86
N ARG A 52 11.50 0.15 2.03
CA ARG A 52 10.89 0.59 3.29
C ARG A 52 11.70 1.72 3.87
N ASP A 53 11.05 2.82 4.20
CA ASP A 53 11.70 3.92 4.89
C ASP A 53 11.94 3.55 6.36
N GLY A 54 13.19 3.70 6.82
CA GLY A 54 13.60 3.30 8.16
C GLY A 54 13.08 4.23 9.26
N ALA A 55 12.86 5.51 8.96
CA ALA A 55 12.44 6.51 9.93
C ALA A 55 10.91 6.48 10.17
N THR A 56 10.13 6.41 9.10
CA THR A 56 8.66 6.45 9.15
C THR A 56 8.02 5.06 9.08
N GLY A 57 8.76 4.05 8.62
CA GLY A 57 8.22 2.71 8.37
C GLY A 57 7.35 2.61 7.11
N ALA A 58 7.20 3.69 6.34
CA ALA A 58 6.42 3.73 5.11
C ALA A 58 6.95 2.75 4.06
N LEU A 59 6.02 2.11 3.33
CA LEU A 59 6.36 1.32 2.16
C LEU A 59 6.41 2.25 0.94
N LEU A 60 7.56 2.28 0.28
CA LEU A 60 7.81 3.07 -0.92
C LEU A 60 7.82 2.15 -2.14
N ALA A 61 7.46 2.71 -3.30
CA ALA A 61 7.53 2.03 -4.58
C ALA A 61 7.92 3.02 -5.68
N GLN A 62 8.88 2.62 -6.51
CA GLN A 62 9.38 3.42 -7.63
C GLN A 62 9.48 2.55 -8.88
N ASN A 63 9.28 3.13 -10.07
CA ASN A 63 9.56 2.46 -11.33
C ASN A 63 10.69 3.20 -12.06
N PRO A 64 11.96 2.87 -11.80
CA PRO A 64 13.11 3.61 -12.35
C PRO A 64 13.22 3.51 -13.87
N TYR A 65 12.53 2.54 -14.49
CA TYR A 65 12.53 2.31 -15.94
C TYR A 65 11.44 3.09 -16.67
N GLY A 66 10.61 3.86 -15.97
CA GLY A 66 9.59 4.71 -16.58
C GLY A 66 10.20 5.99 -17.16
N LEU A 67 9.99 6.24 -18.46
CA LEU A 67 10.58 7.41 -19.15
C LEU A 67 10.15 8.76 -18.56
N ASP A 68 8.89 8.90 -18.15
CA ASP A 68 8.33 10.18 -17.68
C ASP A 68 8.34 10.33 -16.15
N PHE A 69 8.50 9.23 -15.42
CA PHE A 69 8.19 9.14 -13.98
C PHE A 69 9.24 8.38 -13.18
N SER A 70 10.45 8.17 -13.72
CA SER A 70 11.52 7.41 -13.06
C SER A 70 11.80 7.92 -11.65
N GLU A 71 11.79 9.23 -11.44
CA GLU A 71 12.09 9.90 -10.17
C GLU A 71 10.90 9.96 -9.19
N ARG A 72 9.70 9.51 -9.60
CA ARG A 72 8.52 9.57 -8.74
C ARG A 72 8.43 8.37 -7.83
N VAL A 73 8.17 8.64 -6.56
CA VAL A 73 7.97 7.63 -5.52
C VAL A 73 6.51 7.64 -5.09
N ALA A 74 5.86 6.48 -5.17
CA ALA A 74 4.60 6.24 -4.50
C ALA A 74 4.87 5.68 -3.11
N PHE A 75 3.94 5.92 -2.18
CA PHE A 75 4.07 5.42 -0.82
C PHE A 75 2.74 4.96 -0.24
N LEU A 76 2.82 4.04 0.71
CA LEU A 76 1.75 3.66 1.62
C LEU A 76 2.28 3.67 3.04
N ALA A 77 1.64 4.44 3.90
CA ALA A 77 2.02 4.61 5.29
C ALA A 77 0.82 4.39 6.21
N ALA A 78 1.10 4.09 7.47
CA ALA A 78 0.14 4.03 8.55
C ALA A 78 0.54 5.05 9.62
N ASP A 79 -0.44 5.50 10.40
CA ASP A 79 -0.26 6.39 11.55
C ASP A 79 0.36 5.69 12.78
N THR A 80 0.57 4.37 12.69
CA THR A 80 1.19 3.54 13.71
C THR A 80 2.20 2.56 13.10
N GLY A 81 3.05 2.00 13.94
CA GLY A 81 4.03 1.00 13.53
C GLY A 81 3.37 -0.24 12.94
N VAL A 82 3.80 -0.63 11.73
CA VAL A 82 3.31 -1.83 11.05
C VAL A 82 4.14 -3.05 11.47
N HIS A 83 3.45 -4.12 11.88
CA HIS A 83 4.07 -5.37 12.34
C HIS A 83 4.76 -6.17 11.24
N SER A 84 4.21 -6.16 10.03
CA SER A 84 4.73 -6.92 8.89
C SER A 84 4.33 -6.27 7.58
N VAL A 85 5.17 -6.41 6.56
CA VAL A 85 4.91 -5.90 5.21
C VAL A 85 5.34 -6.96 4.20
N THR A 86 4.62 -7.04 3.10
CA THR A 86 5.04 -7.75 1.90
C THR A 86 4.81 -6.85 0.68
N THR A 87 5.66 -7.03 -0.32
CA THR A 87 5.53 -6.40 -1.64
C THR A 87 5.28 -7.45 -2.73
N ASP A 88 5.05 -8.70 -2.33
CA ASP A 88 4.67 -9.79 -3.21
C ASP A 88 3.15 -9.97 -3.15
N ARG A 89 2.50 -9.72 -4.29
CA ARG A 89 1.06 -9.90 -4.43
C ARG A 89 0.63 -11.35 -4.18
N ALA A 90 1.43 -12.33 -4.62
CA ALA A 90 1.11 -13.74 -4.44
C ALA A 90 1.27 -14.17 -2.97
N GLU A 91 2.21 -13.58 -2.23
CA GLU A 91 2.32 -13.76 -0.78
C GLU A 91 1.09 -13.19 -0.06
N PHE A 92 0.62 -12.01 -0.46
CA PHE A 92 -0.52 -11.35 0.19
C PHE A 92 -1.87 -12.01 -0.12
N LEU A 93 -2.17 -12.25 -1.40
CA LEU A 93 -3.48 -12.78 -1.83
C LEU A 93 -3.52 -14.31 -1.85
N GLY A 94 -2.37 -14.97 -1.89
CA GLY A 94 -2.27 -16.42 -2.07
C GLY A 94 -2.39 -16.85 -3.54
N ARG A 95 -2.12 -18.15 -3.79
CA ARG A 95 -2.21 -18.74 -5.13
C ARG A 95 -3.67 -18.75 -5.60
N HIS A 96 -3.94 -18.06 -6.71
CA HIS A 96 -5.28 -17.76 -7.26
C HIS A 96 -6.12 -16.76 -6.46
N GLY A 97 -5.51 -16.00 -5.54
CA GLY A 97 -6.20 -14.94 -4.81
C GLY A 97 -6.55 -13.74 -5.69
N SER A 98 -7.73 -13.17 -5.44
CA SER A 98 -8.26 -11.96 -6.06
C SER A 98 -8.43 -10.86 -5.01
N SER A 99 -8.25 -9.61 -5.43
CA SER A 99 -8.58 -8.42 -4.63
C SER A 99 -9.98 -7.86 -4.95
N GLU A 100 -10.67 -8.46 -5.92
CA GLU A 100 -12.08 -8.23 -6.28
C GLU A 100 -12.98 -9.35 -5.76
#